data_AF-A0AAV0WW67-F1
#
_entry.id   AF-A0AAV0WW67-F1
#
_cell.length_a   1.000
_cell.length_b   1.000
_cell.length_c   1.000
_cell.angle_alpha   90.00
_cell.angle_beta   90.00
_cell.angle_gamma   90.00
#
_symmetry.space_group_name_H-M   'P 1'
#
loop_
_entity.id
_entity.type
_entity.pdbx_description
1 polymer ?
#
loop_
_entity_poly.entity_id
_entity_poly.type
_entity_poly.pdbx_seq_one_letter_code
_entity_poly.pdbx_strand_id
1 'polypeptide(L)'
;MRIISGTVRSTQTIWLPTLSNIAPPDLRRLSHTTKILHKLKSLLPVLPLQIDILEHPPLRLKSRAPIWHAETQSESVEYLWTRRWEQSEPRNKDLIKEPFKKVPGWDGTRATRTTLNRIRTEQGRCNYLLHKWGMVDSPLCECGETQTIKHMVESCPITMFKKGLTKLHEGGPTAIKWLEELNTRL
;
A
#
# COMPACT_ATOMS: atom_id res chain seq x y z
N MET A 1 -0.74 -3.95 -15.98
CA MET A 1 0.42 -3.23 -15.42
C MET A 1 1.66 -3.78 -16.12
N ARG A 2 2.29 -3.01 -17.01
CA ARG A 2 3.37 -3.51 -17.89
C ARG A 2 4.64 -3.75 -17.07
N ILE A 3 5.09 -5.01 -17.04
CA ILE A 3 6.42 -5.42 -16.58
C ILE A 3 7.37 -5.09 -17.73
N ILE A 4 7.79 -3.83 -17.85
CA ILE A 4 8.86 -3.40 -18.75
C ILE A 4 9.90 -2.69 -17.90
N SER A 5 10.74 -3.50 -17.28
CA SER A 5 12.11 -3.20 -16.85
C SER A 5 12.52 -4.35 -15.95
N GLY A 6 13.76 -4.83 -16.08
CA GLY A 6 14.38 -5.75 -15.13
C GLY A 6 14.62 -5.09 -13.77
N THR A 7 13.61 -4.41 -13.21
CA THR A 7 13.67 -3.75 -11.92
C THR A 7 13.17 -4.71 -10.83
N VAL A 8 13.89 -4.70 -9.72
CA VAL A 8 13.57 -5.43 -8.49
C VAL A 8 12.11 -5.21 -8.10
N ARG A 9 11.44 -6.25 -7.59
CA ARG A 9 10.07 -6.14 -7.06
C ARG A 9 10.03 -5.00 -6.03
N SER A 10 9.46 -3.86 -6.43
CA SER A 10 9.18 -2.72 -5.54
C SER A 10 8.27 -3.16 -4.39
N THR A 11 8.03 -2.27 -3.42
CA THR A 11 6.91 -2.43 -2.47
C THR A 11 5.69 -2.96 -3.22
N GLN A 12 5.16 -4.09 -2.76
CA GLN A 12 4.08 -4.76 -3.47
C GLN A 12 2.90 -3.80 -3.61
N THR A 13 2.29 -3.75 -4.79
CA THR A 13 1.28 -2.73 -5.10
C THR A 13 0.09 -2.75 -4.14
N ILE A 14 -0.20 -3.90 -3.54
CA ILE A 14 -1.26 -4.06 -2.55
C ILE A 14 -0.97 -3.34 -1.22
N TRP A 15 0.30 -3.15 -0.87
CA TRP A 15 0.70 -2.40 0.33
C TRP A 15 0.51 -0.89 0.17
N LEU A 16 0.56 -0.34 -1.04
CA LEU A 16 0.54 1.11 -1.26
C LEU A 16 -0.74 1.78 -0.71
N PRO A 17 -1.96 1.26 -0.99
CA PRO A 17 -3.18 1.77 -0.38
C PRO A 17 -3.11 1.75 1.15
N THR A 18 -2.65 0.63 1.74
CA THR A 18 -2.62 0.40 3.18
C THR A 18 -1.65 1.35 3.87
N LEU A 19 -0.44 1.50 3.34
CA LEU A 19 0.61 2.36 3.89
C LEU A 19 0.35 3.84 3.71
N SER A 20 -0.43 4.23 2.71
CA SER A 20 -0.87 5.60 2.48
C SER A 20 -2.21 5.92 3.12
N ASN A 21 -2.91 4.91 3.64
CA ASN A 21 -4.30 5.01 4.10
C ASN A 21 -5.23 5.65 3.05
N ILE A 22 -4.96 5.38 1.76
CA ILE A 22 -5.77 5.85 0.63
C ILE A 22 -6.33 4.63 -0.07
N ALA A 23 -7.66 4.52 -0.16
CA ALA A 23 -8.30 3.40 -0.81
C ALA A 23 -7.80 3.20 -2.26
N PRO A 24 -7.73 1.94 -2.74
CA PRO A 24 -7.32 1.62 -4.09
C PRO A 24 -8.04 2.50 -5.15
N PRO A 25 -7.35 2.97 -6.20
CA PRO A 25 -7.90 3.96 -7.13
C PRO A 25 -9.22 3.55 -7.79
N ASP A 26 -9.35 2.28 -8.12
CA ASP A 26 -10.55 1.70 -8.71
C ASP A 26 -11.72 1.65 -7.72
N LEU A 27 -11.49 1.29 -6.45
CA LEU A 27 -12.52 1.34 -5.40
C LEU A 27 -12.97 2.78 -5.13
N ARG A 28 -12.04 3.74 -5.14
CA ARG A 28 -12.39 5.17 -5.02
C ARG A 28 -13.24 5.66 -6.18
N ARG A 29 -12.87 5.31 -7.42
CA ARG A 29 -13.66 5.64 -8.62
C ARG A 29 -15.06 5.04 -8.52
N LEU A 30 -15.18 3.77 -8.17
CA LEU A 30 -16.45 3.07 -8.01
C LEU A 30 -17.35 3.73 -6.97
N SER A 31 -16.81 4.07 -5.79
CA SER A 31 -17.54 4.79 -4.74
C SER A 31 -18.02 6.16 -5.20
N HIS A 32 -17.15 6.92 -5.89
CA HIS A 32 -17.51 8.24 -6.40
C HIS A 32 -18.59 8.17 -7.47
N THR A 33 -18.45 7.24 -8.43
CA THR A 33 -19.46 6.97 -9.45
C THR A 33 -20.79 6.58 -8.84
N THR A 34 -20.80 5.70 -7.83
CA THR A 34 -22.02 5.28 -7.13
C THR A 34 -22.70 6.46 -6.44
N LYS A 35 -21.93 7.32 -5.75
CA LYS A 35 -22.47 8.55 -5.12
C LYS A 35 -23.06 9.51 -6.14
N ILE A 36 -22.39 9.69 -7.29
CA ILE A 36 -22.91 10.53 -8.38
C ILE A 36 -24.21 9.95 -8.92
N LEU A 37 -24.25 8.65 -9.24
CA LEU A 37 -25.45 7.98 -9.75
C LEU A 37 -26.61 8.07 -8.75
N HIS A 38 -26.34 7.93 -7.45
CA HIS A 38 -27.37 8.07 -6.43
C HIS A 38 -27.91 9.50 -6.33
N LYS A 39 -27.01 10.49 -6.37
CA LYS A 39 -27.38 11.92 -6.42
C LYS A 39 -28.19 12.26 -7.67
N LEU A 40 -27.77 11.75 -8.82
CA LEU A 40 -28.51 11.91 -10.07
C LEU A 40 -29.88 11.25 -9.93
N LYS A 41 -29.99 10.01 -9.46
CA LYS A 41 -31.29 9.36 -9.22
C LYS A 41 -32.25 10.20 -8.37
N SER A 42 -31.75 10.86 -7.32
CA SER A 42 -32.55 11.76 -6.49
C SER A 42 -32.90 13.11 -7.13
N LEU A 43 -32.10 13.60 -8.08
CA LEU A 43 -32.24 14.91 -8.73
C LEU A 43 -32.72 14.83 -10.19
N LEU A 44 -32.93 13.61 -10.70
CA LEU A 44 -33.30 13.30 -12.08
C LEU A 44 -34.47 14.15 -12.60
N PRO A 45 -35.57 14.39 -11.84
CA PRO A 45 -36.70 15.17 -12.35
C PRO A 45 -36.36 16.64 -12.66
N VAL A 46 -35.21 17.15 -12.20
CA VAL A 46 -34.85 18.57 -12.23
C VAL A 46 -33.67 18.84 -13.17
N LEU A 47 -32.90 17.81 -13.55
CA LEU A 47 -31.65 17.98 -14.31
C LEU A 47 -31.81 17.51 -15.76
N PRO A 48 -31.41 18.32 -16.76
CA PRO A 48 -31.45 17.93 -18.18
C PRO A 48 -30.48 16.78 -18.54
N LEU A 49 -29.65 16.34 -17.58
CA LEU A 49 -28.76 15.17 -17.70
C LEU A 49 -29.49 13.83 -17.76
N GLN A 50 -30.81 13.81 -17.57
CA GLN A 50 -31.62 12.60 -17.63
C GLN A 50 -31.57 11.92 -19.02
N ILE A 51 -31.57 12.71 -20.09
CA ILE A 51 -31.50 12.22 -21.48
C ILE A 51 -30.17 11.50 -21.72
N ASP A 52 -29.05 12.08 -21.28
CA ASP A 52 -27.71 11.49 -21.48
C ASP A 52 -27.51 10.14 -20.76
N ILE A 53 -28.34 9.82 -19.77
CA ILE A 53 -28.22 8.61 -18.94
C ILE A 53 -29.27 7.56 -19.31
N LEU A 54 -30.52 7.97 -19.55
CA LEU A 54 -31.61 7.06 -19.89
C LEU A 54 -31.72 6.81 -21.40
N GLU A 55 -31.43 7.82 -22.22
CA GLU A 55 -31.52 7.80 -23.68
C GLU A 55 -30.13 7.90 -24.31
N HIS A 56 -29.15 7.24 -23.69
CA HIS A 56 -27.76 7.32 -24.09
C HIS A 56 -27.55 6.72 -25.51
N PRO A 57 -26.67 7.32 -26.33
CA PRO A 57 -26.34 6.74 -27.63
C PRO A 57 -25.61 5.38 -27.47
N PRO A 58 -25.58 4.55 -28.53
CA PRO A 58 -24.80 3.33 -28.52
C PRO A 58 -23.32 3.62 -28.29
N LEU A 59 -22.65 2.71 -27.59
CA LEU A 59 -21.26 2.87 -27.20
C LEU A 59 -20.35 2.91 -28.44
N ARG A 60 -19.83 4.09 -28.78
CA ARG A 60 -18.98 4.25 -29.98
C ARG A 60 -17.67 3.45 -29.92
N LEU A 61 -17.05 3.34 -28.75
CA LEU A 61 -15.75 2.69 -28.56
C LEU A 61 -15.79 1.75 -27.35
N LYS A 62 -15.48 0.46 -27.57
CA LYS A 62 -15.43 -0.58 -26.51
C LYS A 62 -14.49 -0.23 -25.35
N SER A 63 -13.47 0.60 -25.58
CA SER A 63 -12.53 1.03 -24.54
C SER A 63 -13.08 2.11 -23.60
N ARG A 64 -14.19 2.76 -23.95
CA ARG A 64 -14.81 3.79 -23.10
C ARG A 64 -15.79 3.14 -22.12
N ALA A 65 -15.69 3.53 -20.85
CA ALA A 65 -16.60 3.14 -19.79
C ALA A 65 -17.38 4.39 -19.31
N PRO A 66 -18.43 4.81 -20.04
CA PRO A 66 -19.24 5.95 -19.64
C PRO A 66 -20.07 5.63 -18.40
N ILE A 67 -20.51 6.69 -17.72
CA ILE A 67 -21.13 6.57 -16.39
C ILE A 67 -22.45 5.78 -16.40
N TRP A 68 -23.21 5.81 -17.49
CA TRP A 68 -24.47 5.06 -17.63
C TRP A 68 -24.28 3.54 -17.77
N HIS A 69 -23.06 3.07 -18.02
CA HIS A 69 -22.70 1.65 -17.98
C HIS A 69 -22.10 1.21 -16.64
N ALA A 70 -21.92 2.13 -15.69
CA ALA A 70 -21.31 1.80 -14.42
C ALA A 70 -22.29 1.06 -13.50
N GLU A 71 -21.88 -0.10 -13.03
CA GLU A 71 -22.62 -0.84 -11.99
C GLU A 71 -22.49 -0.09 -10.66
N THR A 72 -23.62 0.14 -10.00
CA THR A 72 -23.62 0.66 -8.62
C THR A 72 -23.23 -0.44 -7.65
N GLN A 73 -22.25 -0.17 -6.81
CA GLN A 73 -21.82 -1.09 -5.75
C GLN A 73 -22.61 -0.83 -4.46
N SER A 74 -23.19 -1.88 -3.87
CA SER A 74 -23.84 -1.80 -2.55
C SER A 74 -22.85 -1.94 -1.39
N GLU A 75 -21.79 -2.72 -1.59
CA GLU A 75 -20.74 -2.95 -0.59
C GLU A 75 -19.89 -1.70 -0.33
N SER A 76 -19.45 -1.54 0.92
CA SER A 76 -18.58 -0.41 1.29
C SER A 76 -17.17 -0.55 0.70
N VAL A 77 -16.48 0.59 0.56
CA VAL A 77 -15.09 0.61 0.08
C VAL A 77 -14.18 -0.17 1.03
N GLU A 78 -14.44 -0.06 2.32
CA GLU A 78 -13.72 -0.75 3.39
C GLU A 78 -13.85 -2.26 3.26
N TYR A 79 -15.07 -2.77 3.03
CA TYR A 79 -15.30 -4.20 2.84
C TYR A 79 -14.57 -4.73 1.59
N LEU A 80 -14.71 -4.03 0.45
CA LEU A 80 -14.03 -4.40 -0.79
C LEU A 80 -12.51 -4.38 -0.67
N TRP A 81 -11.99 -3.41 0.08
CA TRP A 81 -10.56 -3.30 0.33
C TRP A 81 -10.06 -4.42 1.24
N THR A 82 -10.78 -4.74 2.32
CA THR A 82 -10.45 -5.89 3.19
C THR A 82 -10.46 -7.19 2.41
N ARG A 83 -11.51 -7.46 1.62
CA ARG A 83 -11.59 -8.64 0.76
C ARG A 83 -10.39 -8.74 -0.20
N ARG A 84 -9.98 -7.61 -0.80
CA ARG A 84 -8.81 -7.55 -1.69
C ARG A 84 -7.50 -7.84 -0.95
N TRP A 85 -7.36 -7.35 0.29
CA TRP A 85 -6.20 -7.62 1.13
C TRP A 85 -6.12 -9.10 1.52
N GLU A 86 -7.25 -9.69 1.93
CA GLU A 86 -7.35 -11.11 2.29
C GLU A 86 -7.05 -12.05 1.12
N GLN A 87 -7.50 -11.71 -0.09
CA GLN A 87 -7.22 -12.49 -1.31
C GLN A 87 -5.78 -12.33 -1.83
N SER A 88 -5.01 -11.43 -1.24
CA SER A 88 -3.61 -11.19 -1.63
C SER A 88 -2.65 -11.86 -0.67
N GLU A 89 -1.44 -12.17 -1.14
CA GLU A 89 -0.37 -12.77 -0.33
C GLU A 89 0.86 -11.86 -0.21
N PRO A 90 0.73 -10.66 0.40
CA PRO A 90 1.86 -9.78 0.61
C PRO A 90 2.79 -10.27 1.71
N ARG A 91 4.06 -9.87 1.64
CA ARG A 91 5.01 -10.04 2.75
C ARG A 91 4.44 -9.39 4.00
N ASN A 92 4.54 -10.07 5.13
CA ASN A 92 4.08 -9.62 6.44
C ASN A 92 2.60 -9.19 6.46
N LYS A 93 1.75 -9.88 5.68
CA LYS A 93 0.30 -9.67 5.62
C LYS A 93 -0.32 -9.61 7.02
N ASP A 94 0.13 -10.50 7.91
CA ASP A 94 -0.39 -10.67 9.27
C ASP A 94 -0.21 -9.46 10.18
N LEU A 95 0.68 -8.52 9.82
CA LEU A 95 0.83 -7.25 10.53
C LEU A 95 -0.41 -6.35 10.38
N ILE A 96 -1.22 -6.56 9.34
CA ILE A 96 -2.38 -5.72 9.02
C ILE A 96 -3.65 -6.53 9.16
N LYS A 97 -4.46 -6.17 10.16
CA LYS A 97 -5.82 -6.71 10.33
C LYS A 97 -6.85 -5.93 9.52
N GLU A 98 -6.72 -4.61 9.51
CA GLU A 98 -7.69 -3.71 8.87
C GLU A 98 -6.97 -2.76 7.91
N PRO A 99 -6.94 -3.06 6.59
CA PRO A 99 -6.11 -2.33 5.63
C PRO A 99 -6.56 -0.87 5.41
N PHE A 100 -7.81 -0.56 5.77
CA PHE A 100 -8.41 0.77 5.65
C PHE A 100 -8.14 1.68 6.86
N LYS A 101 -7.55 1.17 7.94
CA LYS A 101 -7.12 1.99 9.09
C LYS A 101 -5.69 2.49 8.89
N LYS A 102 -5.37 3.62 9.52
CA LYS A 102 -4.00 4.13 9.57
C LYS A 102 -3.13 3.10 10.30
N VAL A 103 -2.01 2.73 9.68
CA VAL A 103 -1.01 1.85 10.29
C VAL A 103 -0.35 2.55 11.49
N PRO A 104 0.11 1.82 12.52
CA PRO A 104 0.77 2.44 13.67
C PRO A 104 2.00 3.27 13.28
N GLY A 105 2.39 4.23 14.10
CA GLY A 105 3.47 5.18 13.77
C GLY A 105 3.12 6.18 12.65
N TRP A 106 1.84 6.28 12.26
CA TRP A 106 1.35 7.25 11.27
C TRP A 106 1.61 8.71 11.67
N ASP A 107 1.49 9.02 12.96
CA ASP A 107 1.65 10.37 13.49
C ASP A 107 3.13 10.73 13.76
N GLY A 108 4.05 9.80 13.50
CA GLY A 108 5.48 10.04 13.59
C GLY A 108 6.03 10.89 12.43
N THR A 109 7.32 11.24 12.52
CA THR A 109 7.99 11.99 11.46
C THR A 109 7.96 11.24 10.12
N ARG A 110 8.13 11.97 9.01
CA ARG A 110 8.24 11.37 7.68
C ARG A 110 9.34 10.31 7.61
N ALA A 111 10.46 10.53 8.30
CA ALA A 111 11.57 9.58 8.37
C ALA A 111 11.12 8.28 9.06
N THR A 112 10.61 8.37 10.28
CA THR A 112 10.10 7.22 11.06
C THR A 112 9.05 6.43 10.29
N ARG A 113 8.09 7.13 9.66
CA ARG A 113 7.04 6.50 8.84
C ARG A 113 7.62 5.76 7.64
N THR A 114 8.57 6.36 6.94
CA THR A 114 9.20 5.75 5.76
C THR A 114 9.96 4.50 6.17
N THR A 115 10.76 4.56 7.23
CA THR A 115 11.52 3.43 7.76
C THR A 115 10.61 2.29 8.20
N LEU A 116 9.56 2.56 8.98
CA LEU A 116 8.58 1.54 9.38
C LEU A 116 7.89 0.89 8.18
N ASN A 117 7.52 1.67 7.17
CA ASN A 117 6.88 1.16 5.96
C ASN A 117 7.80 0.25 5.15
N ARG A 118 9.08 0.59 5.07
CA ARG A 118 10.11 -0.24 4.46
C ARG A 118 10.30 -1.56 5.21
N ILE A 119 10.26 -1.51 6.54
CA ILE A 119 10.32 -2.69 7.39
C ILE A 119 9.10 -3.60 7.20
N ARG A 120 7.88 -3.03 7.26
CA ARG A 120 6.62 -3.78 7.02
C ARG A 120 6.65 -4.55 5.71
N THR A 121 7.21 -3.95 4.67
CA THR A 121 7.22 -4.52 3.32
C THR A 121 8.46 -5.37 3.02
N GLU A 122 9.43 -5.39 3.93
CA GLU A 122 10.80 -5.89 3.71
C GLU A 122 11.45 -5.31 2.42
N GLN A 123 11.08 -4.08 2.04
CA GLN A 123 11.63 -3.37 0.88
C GLN A 123 12.25 -2.05 1.32
N GLY A 124 13.54 -1.84 1.07
CA GLY A 124 14.25 -0.62 1.45
C GLY A 124 15.72 -0.68 1.06
N ARG A 125 16.54 0.19 1.65
CA ARG A 125 17.97 0.29 1.36
C ARG A 125 18.74 -0.69 2.25
N CYS A 126 18.98 -1.88 1.74
CA CYS A 126 19.86 -2.87 2.37
C CYS A 126 20.96 -3.28 1.38
N ASN A 127 22.11 -3.72 1.89
CA ASN A 127 23.26 -4.07 1.03
C ASN A 127 22.91 -5.18 0.04
N TYR A 128 22.04 -6.13 0.38
CA TYR A 128 21.54 -7.11 -0.59
C TYR A 128 20.95 -6.44 -1.85
N LEU A 129 20.11 -5.42 -1.67
CA LEU A 129 19.48 -4.70 -2.78
C LEU A 129 20.44 -3.74 -3.47
N LEU A 130 21.28 -3.04 -2.70
CA LEU A 130 22.28 -2.12 -3.25
C LEU A 130 23.33 -2.86 -4.09
N HIS A 131 23.79 -4.03 -3.64
CA HIS A 131 24.73 -4.88 -4.36
C HIS A 131 24.11 -5.42 -5.64
N LYS A 132 22.84 -5.86 -5.57
CA LYS A 132 22.07 -6.25 -6.76
C LYS A 132 21.94 -5.12 -7.79
N TRP A 133 22.04 -3.86 -7.35
CA TRP A 133 22.06 -2.68 -8.23
C TRP A 133 23.46 -2.20 -8.63
N GLY A 134 24.53 -2.88 -8.18
CA GLY A 134 25.91 -2.46 -8.43
C GLY A 134 26.30 -1.16 -7.71
N MET A 135 25.58 -0.78 -6.65
CA MET A 135 25.83 0.43 -5.87
C MET A 135 26.82 0.21 -4.71
N VAL A 136 27.05 -1.04 -4.34
CA VAL A 136 28.03 -1.47 -3.34
C VAL A 136 28.67 -2.77 -3.81
N ASP A 137 29.92 -3.00 -3.40
CA ASP A 137 30.71 -4.16 -3.83
C ASP A 137 30.33 -5.47 -3.14
N SER A 138 29.62 -5.41 -2.01
CA SER A 138 29.25 -6.58 -1.21
C SER A 138 27.82 -6.51 -0.68
N PRO A 139 27.06 -7.63 -0.70
CA PRO A 139 25.71 -7.69 -0.11
C PRO A 139 25.71 -7.90 1.41
N LEU A 140 26.89 -8.02 2.03
CA LEU A 140 27.04 -8.43 3.42
C LEU A 140 26.80 -7.27 4.40
N CYS A 141 26.35 -7.63 5.60
CA CYS A 141 26.28 -6.77 6.77
C CYS A 141 27.63 -6.80 7.51
N GLU A 142 27.83 -5.87 8.45
CA GLU A 142 29.01 -5.82 9.32
C GLU A 142 29.19 -7.10 10.15
N CYS A 143 28.10 -7.82 10.43
CA CYS A 143 28.16 -9.12 11.10
C CYS A 143 28.56 -10.30 10.19
N GLY A 144 28.80 -10.06 8.89
CA GLY A 144 29.22 -11.07 7.91
C GLY A 144 28.07 -11.76 7.16
N GLU A 145 26.82 -11.62 7.60
CA GLU A 145 25.64 -12.22 6.95
C GLU A 145 25.06 -11.32 5.84
N THR A 146 24.24 -11.88 4.94
CA THR A 146 23.59 -11.07 3.89
C THR A 146 22.64 -10.04 4.49
N GLN A 147 22.89 -8.75 4.24
CA GLN A 147 22.10 -7.67 4.81
C GLN A 147 20.74 -7.55 4.09
N THR A 148 19.72 -8.18 4.65
CA THR A 148 18.31 -7.95 4.31
C THR A 148 17.61 -7.19 5.43
N ILE A 149 16.46 -6.57 5.13
CA ILE A 149 15.66 -5.90 6.17
C ILE A 149 15.22 -6.90 7.24
N LYS A 150 14.78 -8.09 6.83
CA LYS A 150 14.44 -9.18 7.74
C LYS A 150 15.62 -9.53 8.65
N HIS A 151 16.82 -9.67 8.07
CA HIS A 151 18.03 -9.93 8.86
C HIS A 151 18.28 -8.82 9.89
N MET A 152 18.29 -7.57 9.46
CA MET A 152 18.53 -6.41 10.34
C MET A 152 17.53 -6.31 11.49
N VAL A 153 16.26 -6.66 11.25
CA VAL A 153 15.21 -6.54 12.26
C VAL A 153 15.17 -7.75 13.20
N GLU A 154 15.39 -8.97 12.69
CA GLU A 154 15.06 -10.21 13.40
C GLU A 154 16.26 -11.06 13.83
N SER A 155 17.46 -10.88 13.25
CA SER A 155 18.58 -11.81 13.47
C SER A 155 19.96 -11.16 13.55
N CYS A 156 20.13 -9.92 13.11
CA CYS A 156 21.41 -9.24 13.13
C CYS A 156 21.87 -8.98 14.58
N PRO A 157 23.03 -9.49 15.02
CA PRO A 157 23.48 -9.29 16.41
C PRO A 157 23.73 -7.81 16.75
N ILE A 158 23.96 -6.97 15.74
CA ILE A 158 24.24 -5.54 15.89
C ILE A 158 22.96 -4.70 15.90
N THR A 159 22.00 -5.01 15.02
CA THR A 159 20.84 -4.13 14.77
C THR A 159 19.49 -4.71 15.17
N MET A 160 19.40 -6.00 15.50
CA MET A 160 18.11 -6.67 15.78
C MET A 160 17.27 -5.93 16.82
N PHE A 161 15.98 -5.79 16.51
CA PHE A 161 15.01 -5.31 17.48
C PHE A 161 14.54 -6.46 18.36
N LYS A 162 15.06 -6.53 19.60
CA LYS A 162 14.85 -7.66 20.53
C LYS A 162 13.38 -8.04 20.80
N LYS A 163 12.44 -7.11 20.66
CA LYS A 163 11.00 -7.39 20.88
C LYS A 163 10.29 -7.96 19.64
N GLY A 164 10.98 -8.12 18.52
CA GLY A 164 10.46 -8.70 17.29
C GLY A 164 9.65 -7.76 16.40
N LEU A 165 9.38 -8.20 15.17
CA LEU A 165 8.75 -7.40 14.11
C LEU A 165 7.34 -6.90 14.49
N THR A 166 6.53 -7.71 15.18
CA THR A 166 5.18 -7.31 15.60
C THR A 166 5.21 -6.12 16.58
N LYS A 167 6.12 -6.14 17.56
CA LYS A 167 6.30 -5.02 18.49
C LYS A 167 6.91 -3.79 17.83
N LEU A 168 7.74 -4.00 16.81
CA LEU A 168 8.26 -2.90 16.01
C LEU A 168 7.13 -2.24 15.19
N HIS A 169 6.25 -3.07 14.61
CA HIS A 169 5.10 -2.61 13.83
C HIS A 169 4.15 -1.71 14.64
N GLU A 170 3.92 -2.03 15.93
CA GLU A 170 3.11 -1.22 16.86
C GLU A 170 3.60 0.22 16.99
N GLY A 171 4.88 0.50 16.69
CA GLY A 171 5.41 1.87 16.65
C GLY A 171 5.47 2.57 18.01
N GLY A 172 5.55 1.81 19.10
CA GLY A 172 5.67 2.36 20.46
C GLY A 172 7.01 3.06 20.72
N PRO A 173 7.20 3.67 21.91
CA PRO A 173 8.39 4.47 22.22
C PRO A 173 9.72 3.70 22.04
N THR A 174 9.76 2.42 22.40
CA THR A 174 10.96 1.60 22.22
C THR A 174 11.26 1.30 20.76
N ALA A 175 10.23 1.20 19.91
CA ALA A 175 10.41 1.02 18.47
C ALA A 175 10.94 2.30 17.84
N ILE A 176 10.40 3.46 18.22
CA ILE A 176 10.86 4.77 17.72
C ILE A 176 12.31 5.03 18.11
N LYS A 177 12.67 4.81 19.38
CA LYS A 177 14.05 4.96 19.84
C LYS A 177 15.03 4.07 19.06
N TRP A 178 14.66 2.80 18.82
CA TRP A 178 15.46 1.89 18.00
C TRP A 178 15.60 2.37 16.54
N LEU A 179 14.56 2.96 15.95
CA LEU A 179 14.62 3.53 14.60
C LEU A 179 15.54 4.75 14.52
N GLU A 180 15.63 5.54 15.59
CA GLU A 180 16.49 6.72 15.68
C GLU A 180 17.97 6.35 15.88
N GLU A 181 18.24 5.28 16.63
CA GLU A 181 19.58 4.73 16.86
C GLU A 181 20.13 3.91 15.67
N LEU A 182 19.30 3.72 14.63
CA LEU A 182 19.66 2.92 13.48
C LEU A 182 20.62 3.67 12.55
N ASN A 183 21.89 3.29 12.57
CA ASN A 183 22.95 3.92 11.76
C ASN A 183 22.71 3.86 10.25
N THR A 184 21.93 2.88 9.78
CA THR A 184 21.60 2.69 8.37
C THR A 184 20.21 3.23 8.05
N ARG A 185 20.12 4.15 7.09
CA ARG A 185 18.83 4.62 6.60
C ARG A 185 18.21 3.56 5.68
N LEU A 186 17.48 2.62 6.28
CA LEU A 186 16.60 1.67 5.60
C LEU A 186 15.66 2.40 4.66
#